data_AF-A0A3B8JNK4-F1
#
_entry.id   AF-A0A3B8JNK4-F1
#
_cell.length_a   1.000
_cell.length_b   1.000
_cell.length_c   1.000
_cell.angle_alpha   90.00
_cell.angle_beta   90.00
_cell.angle_gamma   90.00
#
_symmetry.space_group_name_H-M   'P 1'
#
loop_
_entity.id
_entity.type
_entity.pdbx_description
1 polymer ?
#
loop_
_entity_poly.entity_id
_entity_poly.type
_entity_poly.pdbx_seq_one_letter_code
_entity_poly.pdbx_strand_id
1 'polypeptide(L)'
;MANLQSFLLVPFYWFVFTSAANALPGQSTEAVTAWINSNPTLRPGIGDGLLVTKNETAAQRFTFQASVLSPGRVTVPINKGMIRSERMSFYDKINGVTLDRLKESLRVIYGPTIYQDFDKAKLVYDYPVPETIDLARRQNLPLLAQQQGKLLVGERYAYWMEVTQTDSGKAFNGQLTVFLKEDLDKLETELRDR
;
A
#
# COMPACT_ATOMS: atom_id res chain seq x y z
N MET A 1 17.84 -69.24 -12.27
CA MET A 1 17.23 -68.68 -11.06
C MET A 1 17.66 -67.23 -10.94
N ALA A 2 16.69 -66.31 -10.83
CA ALA A 2 16.86 -64.87 -10.95
C ALA A 2 17.04 -64.17 -9.58
N ASN A 3 17.51 -62.90 -9.67
CA ASN A 3 17.49 -61.76 -8.73
C ASN A 3 18.91 -61.29 -8.37
N LEU A 4 19.44 -60.17 -8.88
CA LEU A 4 18.98 -58.77 -8.93
C LEU A 4 18.83 -58.15 -7.54
N GLN A 5 19.85 -57.43 -7.07
CA GLN A 5 19.68 -56.31 -6.14
C GLN A 5 20.63 -55.17 -6.52
N SER A 6 20.08 -54.23 -7.27
CA SER A 6 20.66 -52.91 -7.52
C SER A 6 20.35 -52.01 -6.32
N PHE A 7 21.39 -51.46 -5.68
CA PHE A 7 21.23 -50.40 -4.68
C PHE A 7 20.91 -49.08 -5.39
N LEU A 8 19.66 -48.61 -5.30
CA LEU A 8 19.28 -47.25 -5.67
C LEU A 8 19.51 -46.34 -4.46
N LEU A 9 20.58 -45.54 -4.53
CA LEU A 9 20.74 -44.36 -3.69
C LEU A 9 19.81 -43.27 -4.23
N VAL A 10 18.72 -42.99 -3.52
CA VAL A 10 17.85 -41.84 -3.80
C VAL A 10 18.44 -40.63 -3.07
N PRO A 11 18.85 -39.55 -3.77
CA PRO A 11 19.26 -38.33 -3.10
C PRO A 11 18.01 -37.64 -2.52
N PHE A 12 18.01 -37.47 -1.20
CA PHE A 12 16.98 -36.74 -0.45
C PHE A 12 17.18 -35.24 -0.69
N TYR A 13 16.52 -34.71 -1.73
CA TYR A 13 16.47 -33.26 -1.96
C TYR A 13 15.52 -32.62 -0.94
N TRP A 14 16.09 -32.04 0.12
CA TRP A 14 15.38 -31.14 1.03
C TRP A 14 15.05 -29.85 0.27
N PHE A 15 13.88 -29.82 -0.40
CA PHE A 15 13.30 -28.56 -0.82
C PHE A 15 12.79 -27.82 0.42
N VAL A 16 13.60 -26.91 0.95
CA VAL A 16 13.13 -25.93 1.93
C VAL A 16 12.35 -24.87 1.17
N PHE A 17 11.06 -25.12 0.94
CA PHE A 17 10.13 -24.06 0.57
C PHE A 17 9.91 -23.20 1.81
N THR A 18 10.76 -22.20 2.01
CA THR A 18 10.43 -21.10 2.92
C THR A 18 9.20 -20.43 2.33
N SER A 19 8.04 -20.63 2.97
CA SER A 19 6.85 -19.84 2.63
C SER A 19 7.23 -18.39 2.86
N ALA A 20 7.35 -17.61 1.79
CA ALA A 20 7.57 -16.18 1.90
C ALA A 20 6.46 -15.63 2.81
N ALA A 21 6.83 -15.00 3.92
CA ALA A 21 5.88 -14.30 4.76
C ALA A 21 5.10 -13.34 3.85
N ASN A 22 3.79 -13.50 3.74
CA ASN A 22 2.97 -12.58 2.98
C ASN A 22 2.67 -11.40 3.91
N ALA A 23 3.34 -10.26 3.80
CA ALA A 23 2.82 -9.07 4.49
C ALA A 23 1.71 -8.47 3.67
N LEU A 24 0.54 -8.50 4.28
CA LEU A 24 -0.65 -7.85 3.81
C LEU A 24 -1.46 -7.47 5.03
N PRO A 25 -2.35 -6.47 4.92
CA PRO A 25 -3.39 -6.27 5.92
C PRO A 25 -4.06 -7.59 6.31
N GLY A 26 -4.35 -7.75 7.60
CA GLY A 26 -4.88 -8.98 8.18
C GLY A 26 -3.82 -9.99 8.63
N GLN A 27 -2.55 -9.58 8.72
CA GLN A 27 -1.47 -10.37 9.32
C GLN A 27 -1.03 -9.80 10.67
N SER A 28 -0.29 -10.60 11.44
CA SER A 28 0.19 -10.16 12.75
C SER A 28 1.29 -9.09 12.62
N THR A 29 1.44 -8.27 13.65
CA THR A 29 2.50 -7.27 13.75
C THR A 29 3.90 -7.86 13.56
N GLU A 30 4.14 -9.07 14.08
CA GLU A 30 5.41 -9.79 13.99
C GLU A 30 5.65 -10.29 12.56
N ALA A 31 4.63 -10.88 11.94
CA ALA A 31 4.71 -11.39 10.57
C ALA A 31 5.00 -10.26 9.57
N VAL A 32 4.29 -9.13 9.70
CA VAL A 32 4.51 -7.96 8.85
C VAL A 32 5.89 -7.35 9.10
N THR A 33 6.34 -7.24 10.35
CA THR A 33 7.70 -6.76 10.66
C THR A 33 8.78 -7.65 10.04
N ALA A 34 8.64 -8.97 10.15
CA ALA A 34 9.59 -9.93 9.56
C ALA A 34 9.64 -9.83 8.03
N TRP A 35 8.50 -9.61 7.37
CA TRP A 35 8.47 -9.36 5.94
C TRP A 35 9.11 -8.02 5.58
N ILE A 36 8.82 -6.92 6.29
CA ILE A 36 9.46 -5.61 6.03
C ILE A 36 10.98 -5.75 6.07
N ASN A 37 11.49 -6.45 7.10
CA ASN A 37 12.92 -6.71 7.30
C ASN A 37 13.55 -7.55 6.18
N SER A 38 12.78 -8.43 5.54
CA SER A 38 13.27 -9.27 4.44
C SER A 38 12.95 -8.70 3.06
N ASN A 39 12.21 -7.59 2.96
CA ASN A 39 11.79 -7.01 1.69
C ASN A 39 12.95 -6.25 1.01
N PRO A 40 13.43 -6.71 -0.17
CA PRO A 40 14.59 -6.13 -0.84
C PRO A 40 14.34 -4.74 -1.43
N THR A 41 13.07 -4.36 -1.61
CA THR A 41 12.65 -3.03 -2.05
C THR A 41 12.61 -2.07 -0.87
N LEU A 42 12.09 -2.49 0.28
CA LEU A 42 11.97 -1.64 1.47
C LEU A 42 13.31 -1.42 2.17
N ARG A 43 14.27 -2.37 2.15
CA ARG A 43 15.62 -2.20 2.72
C ARG A 43 15.63 -1.40 4.06
N PRO A 44 14.92 -1.85 5.09
CA PRO A 44 14.78 -1.10 6.33
C PRO A 44 16.13 -0.96 7.06
N GLY A 45 16.27 0.13 7.80
CA GLY A 45 17.31 0.29 8.81
C GLY A 45 17.04 -0.55 10.06
N ILE A 46 18.06 -0.69 10.90
CA ILE A 46 17.89 -1.32 12.22
C ILE A 46 16.93 -0.47 13.05
N GLY A 47 15.84 -1.06 13.51
CA GLY A 47 14.86 -0.41 14.38
C GLY A 47 13.69 0.27 13.68
N ASP A 48 13.62 0.24 12.33
CA ASP A 48 12.50 0.79 11.56
C ASP A 48 11.16 0.12 11.92
N GLY A 49 11.17 -1.19 12.19
CA GLY A 49 9.98 -1.95 12.59
C GLY A 49 8.88 -1.87 11.54
N LEU A 50 7.76 -1.21 11.87
CA LEU A 50 6.60 -1.03 10.98
C LEU A 50 6.66 0.29 10.16
N LEU A 51 7.70 1.10 10.32
CA LEU A 51 7.87 2.38 9.63
C LEU A 51 9.24 2.45 8.97
N VAL A 52 9.27 2.44 7.65
CA VAL A 52 10.49 2.60 6.85
C VAL A 52 10.47 3.97 6.20
N THR A 53 11.53 4.77 6.39
CA THR A 53 11.68 6.06 5.71
C THR A 53 12.99 6.11 4.95
N LYS A 54 12.91 6.52 3.67
CA LYS A 54 14.05 6.72 2.79
C LYS A 54 14.07 8.14 2.29
N ASN A 55 15.24 8.76 2.34
CA ASN A 55 15.48 10.08 1.76
C ASN A 55 16.64 9.95 0.77
N GLU A 56 16.41 10.24 -0.50
CA GLU A 56 17.48 10.35 -1.49
C GLU A 56 18.05 11.77 -1.49
N THR A 57 17.17 12.78 -1.41
CA THR A 57 17.51 14.20 -1.28
C THR A 57 16.48 14.91 -0.41
N ALA A 58 16.72 16.19 -0.09
CA ALA A 58 15.70 17.02 0.58
C ALA A 58 14.40 17.18 -0.25
N ALA A 59 14.46 16.89 -1.54
CA ALA A 59 13.34 16.98 -2.48
C ALA A 59 12.69 15.62 -2.80
N GLN A 60 13.22 14.52 -2.24
CA GLN A 60 12.79 13.15 -2.55
C GLN A 60 12.77 12.26 -1.31
N ARG A 61 11.56 11.86 -0.90
CA ARG A 61 11.31 11.00 0.25
C ARG A 61 10.30 9.92 -0.10
N PHE A 62 10.57 8.72 0.38
CA PHE A 62 9.64 7.60 0.41
C PHE A 62 9.41 7.17 1.86
N THR A 63 8.17 6.85 2.19
CA THR A 63 7.80 6.25 3.48
C THR A 63 6.91 5.04 3.25
N PHE A 64 7.17 3.96 3.97
CA PHE A 64 6.27 2.81 4.10
C PHE A 64 5.87 2.69 5.57
N GLN A 65 4.58 2.55 5.85
CA GLN A 65 4.05 2.42 7.20
C GLN A 65 2.98 1.33 7.26
N ALA A 66 3.20 0.31 8.10
CA ALA A 66 2.17 -0.63 8.50
C ALA A 66 1.51 -0.19 9.82
N SER A 67 0.20 -0.37 9.94
CA SER A 67 -0.57 0.13 11.08
C SER A 67 -1.67 -0.84 11.49
N VAL A 68 -1.88 -0.97 12.80
CA VAL A 68 -3.02 -1.68 13.41
C VAL A 68 -4.31 -0.85 13.37
N LEU A 69 -4.23 0.39 12.90
CA LEU A 69 -5.37 1.30 12.76
C LEU A 69 -5.97 1.17 11.36
N SER A 70 -7.29 1.26 11.30
CA SER A 70 -8.02 1.47 10.05
C SER A 70 -7.55 2.77 9.39
N PRO A 71 -7.60 2.87 8.04
CA PRO A 71 -7.31 4.12 7.35
C PRO A 71 -8.32 5.23 7.71
N GLY A 72 -7.96 6.46 7.35
CA GLY A 72 -8.79 7.65 7.60
C GLY A 72 -8.57 8.24 9.00
N ARG A 73 -9.64 8.72 9.63
CA ARG A 73 -9.61 9.33 10.97
C ARG A 73 -9.23 8.26 12.01
N VAL A 74 -8.46 8.68 13.01
CA VAL A 74 -7.94 7.80 14.06
C VAL A 74 -9.08 7.22 14.88
N THR A 75 -9.11 5.90 14.99
CA THR A 75 -10.03 5.15 15.83
C THR A 75 -9.27 4.31 16.85
N VAL A 76 -9.95 3.84 17.90
CA VAL A 76 -9.37 2.85 18.81
C VAL A 76 -9.15 1.54 18.03
N PRO A 77 -7.93 0.94 18.07
CA PRO A 77 -7.69 -0.32 17.37
C PRO A 77 -8.60 -1.44 17.91
N ILE A 78 -9.31 -2.11 17.01
CA ILE A 78 -10.16 -3.27 17.33
C ILE A 78 -9.28 -4.44 17.81
N ASN A 79 -8.12 -4.63 17.17
CA ASN A 79 -7.13 -5.63 17.53
C ASN A 79 -5.71 -5.04 17.39
N LYS A 80 -4.95 -4.99 18.49
CA LYS A 80 -3.60 -4.40 18.54
C LYS A 80 -2.51 -5.32 17.99
N GLY A 81 -2.81 -6.59 17.75
CA GLY A 81 -1.84 -7.56 17.21
C GLY A 81 -1.92 -7.74 15.70
N MET A 82 -2.86 -7.06 15.01
CA MET A 82 -3.15 -7.29 13.60
C MET A 82 -3.05 -5.99 12.80
N ILE A 83 -2.27 -6.02 11.72
CA ILE A 83 -2.16 -4.91 10.79
C ILE A 83 -3.47 -4.77 10.00
N ARG A 84 -4.00 -3.56 9.94
CA ARG A 84 -5.24 -3.22 9.20
C ARG A 84 -4.98 -2.42 7.94
N SER A 85 -3.89 -1.65 7.93
CA SER A 85 -3.52 -0.84 6.78
C SER A 85 -2.01 -0.75 6.61
N GLU A 86 -1.60 -0.62 5.35
CA GLU A 86 -0.22 -0.40 4.95
C GLU A 86 -0.20 0.74 3.94
N ARG A 87 0.57 1.79 4.24
CA ARG A 87 0.63 3.02 3.45
C ARG A 87 2.02 3.22 2.88
N MET A 88 2.06 3.50 1.58
CA MET A 88 3.21 4.04 0.89
C MET A 88 2.97 5.52 0.62
N SER A 89 3.95 6.36 0.92
CA SER A 89 3.90 7.80 0.67
C SER A 89 5.16 8.24 -0.07
N PHE A 90 4.96 9.09 -1.07
CA PHE A 90 6.00 9.66 -1.91
C PHE A 90 5.92 11.17 -1.82
N TYR A 91 7.08 11.78 -1.61
CA TYR A 91 7.30 13.20 -1.85
C TYR A 91 8.44 13.31 -2.85
N ASP A 92 8.16 13.83 -4.04
CA ASP A 92 9.17 13.97 -5.10
C ASP A 92 8.93 15.26 -5.89
N LYS A 93 9.70 16.31 -5.58
CA LYS A 93 9.62 17.59 -6.31
C LYS A 93 10.33 17.54 -7.66
N ILE A 94 11.31 16.65 -7.80
CA ILE A 94 12.15 16.54 -8.99
C ILE A 94 11.35 15.91 -10.12
N ASN A 95 10.87 14.68 -9.91
CA ASN A 95 10.14 13.92 -10.93
C ASN A 95 8.63 14.12 -10.83
N GLY A 96 8.11 14.49 -9.66
CA GLY A 96 6.68 14.43 -9.37
C GLY A 96 6.21 13.02 -8.99
N VAL A 97 4.96 12.93 -8.59
CA VAL A 97 4.28 11.70 -8.21
C VAL A 97 3.04 11.56 -9.08
N THR A 98 2.98 10.49 -9.87
CA THR A 98 1.82 10.18 -10.71
C THR A 98 1.06 9.00 -10.12
N LEU A 99 -0.22 8.85 -10.49
CA LEU A 99 -0.99 7.66 -10.14
C LEU A 99 -0.29 6.38 -10.64
N ASP A 100 0.27 6.39 -11.85
CA ASP A 100 0.96 5.22 -12.41
C ASP A 100 2.22 4.85 -11.62
N ARG A 101 2.96 5.83 -11.08
CA ARG A 101 4.08 5.56 -10.17
C ARG A 101 3.60 4.89 -8.87
N LEU A 102 2.47 5.34 -8.33
CA LEU A 102 1.86 4.69 -7.16
C LEU A 102 1.44 3.25 -7.48
N LYS A 103 0.83 3.01 -8.65
CA LYS A 103 0.48 1.64 -9.09
C LYS A 103 1.72 0.75 -9.25
N GLU A 104 2.78 1.28 -9.85
CA GLU A 104 4.00 0.54 -10.05
C GLU A 104 4.68 0.18 -8.71
N SER A 105 4.58 1.05 -7.70
CA SER A 105 5.10 0.74 -6.36
C SER A 105 4.41 -0.47 -5.71
N LEU A 106 3.13 -0.73 -5.99
CA LEU A 106 2.46 -1.95 -5.53
C LEU A 106 3.14 -3.20 -6.09
N ARG A 107 3.44 -3.19 -7.39
CA ARG A 107 4.08 -4.31 -8.07
C ARG A 107 5.48 -4.59 -7.51
N VAL A 108 6.26 -3.53 -7.26
CA VAL A 108 7.65 -3.65 -6.79
C VAL A 108 7.72 -4.04 -5.30
N ILE A 109 6.78 -3.58 -4.47
CA ILE A 109 6.80 -3.85 -3.02
C ILE A 109 6.10 -5.16 -2.67
N TYR A 110 4.93 -5.44 -3.24
CA TYR A 110 4.09 -6.59 -2.90
C TYR A 110 4.15 -7.74 -3.92
N GLY A 111 4.65 -7.48 -5.12
CA GLY A 111 4.69 -8.47 -6.19
C GLY A 111 3.38 -8.58 -7.01
N PRO A 112 3.31 -9.56 -7.92
CA PRO A 112 2.28 -9.61 -8.95
C PRO A 112 0.87 -9.88 -8.41
N THR A 113 0.74 -10.64 -7.32
CA THR A 113 -0.58 -11.03 -6.77
C THR A 113 -1.38 -9.81 -6.31
N ILE A 114 -0.76 -8.90 -5.56
CA ILE A 114 -1.45 -7.70 -5.05
C ILE A 114 -1.63 -6.66 -6.13
N TYR A 115 -0.66 -6.55 -7.05
CA TYR A 115 -0.81 -5.71 -8.22
C TYR A 115 -2.02 -6.14 -9.07
N GLN A 116 -2.22 -7.44 -9.29
CA GLN A 116 -3.39 -7.95 -10.02
C GLN A 116 -4.72 -7.74 -9.28
N ASP A 117 -4.74 -7.88 -7.95
CA ASP A 117 -5.93 -7.58 -7.14
C ASP A 117 -6.31 -6.09 -7.26
N PHE A 118 -5.31 -5.21 -7.22
CA PHE A 118 -5.48 -3.78 -7.45
C PHE A 118 -5.95 -3.45 -8.87
N ASP A 119 -5.32 -4.05 -9.89
CA ASP A 119 -5.62 -3.76 -11.30
C ASP A 119 -7.05 -4.14 -11.68
N LYS A 120 -7.59 -5.18 -11.04
CA LYS A 120 -8.99 -5.62 -11.18
C LYS A 120 -9.94 -4.94 -10.20
N ALA A 121 -9.44 -4.06 -9.32
CA ALA A 121 -10.25 -3.42 -8.30
C ALA A 121 -11.28 -2.48 -8.93
N LYS A 122 -12.48 -2.47 -8.36
CA LYS A 122 -13.58 -1.61 -8.81
C LYS A 122 -13.48 -0.27 -8.11
N LEU A 123 -13.71 0.81 -8.86
CA LEU A 123 -13.84 2.14 -8.28
C LEU A 123 -15.08 2.19 -7.37
N VAL A 124 -14.89 2.62 -6.13
CA VAL A 124 -15.94 2.83 -5.13
C VAL A 124 -16.27 4.31 -5.04
N TYR A 125 -15.24 5.15 -4.94
CA TYR A 125 -15.38 6.59 -4.82
C TYR A 125 -14.19 7.31 -5.44
N ASP A 126 -14.45 8.35 -6.21
CA ASP A 126 -13.47 9.29 -6.74
C ASP A 126 -13.78 10.71 -6.29
N TYR A 127 -12.74 11.45 -5.95
CA TYR A 127 -12.90 12.82 -5.49
C TYR A 127 -11.73 13.72 -5.91
N PRO A 128 -11.97 15.05 -5.95
CA PRO A 128 -13.26 15.72 -5.79
C PRO A 128 -14.19 15.45 -6.97
N VAL A 129 -15.50 15.37 -6.69
CA VAL A 129 -16.52 15.37 -7.75
C VAL A 129 -16.60 16.76 -8.39
N PRO A 130 -17.03 16.90 -9.66
CA PRO A 130 -17.04 18.19 -10.38
C PRO A 130 -17.73 19.33 -9.61
N GLU A 131 -18.82 19.02 -8.91
CA GLU A 131 -19.58 19.97 -8.09
C GLU A 131 -18.73 20.55 -6.94
N THR A 132 -17.88 19.71 -6.33
CA THR A 132 -16.94 20.12 -5.28
C THR A 132 -15.84 21.03 -5.84
N ILE A 133 -15.37 20.77 -7.07
CA ILE A 133 -14.38 21.63 -7.74
C ILE A 133 -14.96 23.04 -7.97
N ASP A 134 -16.19 23.13 -8.47
CA ASP A 134 -16.85 24.41 -8.73
C ASP A 134 -17.17 25.17 -7.43
N LEU A 135 -17.54 24.46 -6.36
CA LEU A 135 -17.70 25.06 -5.04
C LEU A 135 -16.36 25.57 -4.49
N ALA A 136 -15.31 24.75 -4.55
CA ALA A 136 -13.97 25.11 -4.09
C ALA A 136 -13.43 26.34 -4.83
N ARG A 137 -13.67 26.46 -6.14
CA ARG A 137 -13.32 27.65 -6.92
C ARG A 137 -14.07 28.88 -6.45
N ARG A 138 -15.38 28.79 -6.19
CA ARG A 138 -16.21 29.91 -5.69
C ARG A 138 -15.83 30.35 -4.28
N GLN A 139 -15.42 29.41 -3.43
CA GLN A 139 -15.06 29.66 -2.03
C GLN A 139 -13.57 29.94 -1.83
N ASN A 140 -12.78 29.99 -2.90
CA ASN A 140 -11.33 30.18 -2.85
C ASN A 140 -10.61 29.15 -1.96
N LEU A 141 -10.99 27.86 -2.10
CA LEU A 141 -10.42 26.72 -1.39
C LEU A 141 -9.56 25.86 -2.34
N PRO A 142 -8.41 26.36 -2.83
CA PRO A 142 -7.64 25.72 -3.90
C PRO A 142 -7.15 24.31 -3.54
N LEU A 143 -6.89 24.04 -2.26
CA LEU A 143 -6.43 22.73 -1.79
C LEU A 143 -7.45 21.61 -2.06
N LEU A 144 -8.75 21.89 -1.96
CA LEU A 144 -9.80 20.90 -2.23
C LEU A 144 -9.86 20.50 -3.71
N ALA A 145 -9.59 21.44 -4.61
CA ALA A 145 -9.55 21.18 -6.05
C ALA A 145 -8.26 20.47 -6.50
N GLN A 146 -7.18 20.63 -5.73
CA GLN A 146 -5.84 20.10 -6.03
C GLN A 146 -5.63 18.66 -5.57
N GLN A 147 -6.33 18.25 -4.53
CA GLN A 147 -6.28 16.90 -4.03
C GLN A 147 -7.12 16.00 -4.93
N GLN A 148 -6.57 14.88 -5.38
CA GLN A 148 -7.30 13.90 -6.19
C GLN A 148 -7.12 12.54 -5.55
N GLY A 149 -8.23 11.83 -5.34
CA GLY A 149 -8.20 10.52 -4.73
C GLY A 149 -9.13 9.52 -5.38
N LYS A 150 -8.78 8.25 -5.20
CA LYS A 150 -9.55 7.09 -5.64
C LYS A 150 -9.60 6.08 -4.51
N LEU A 151 -10.81 5.65 -4.19
CA LEU A 151 -11.11 4.53 -3.33
C LEU A 151 -11.54 3.36 -4.22
N LEU A 152 -10.86 2.23 -4.10
CA LEU A 152 -11.11 1.04 -4.90
C LEU A 152 -11.26 -0.19 -4.00
N VAL A 153 -11.97 -1.20 -4.51
CA VAL A 153 -12.15 -2.49 -3.83
C VAL A 153 -11.78 -3.64 -4.78
N GLY A 154 -10.77 -4.41 -4.38
CA GLY A 154 -10.35 -5.66 -5.03
C GLY A 154 -11.05 -6.88 -4.43
N GLU A 155 -10.64 -8.06 -4.88
CA GLU A 155 -11.14 -9.32 -4.29
C GLU A 155 -10.56 -9.55 -2.90
N ARG A 156 -9.29 -9.17 -2.67
CA ARG A 156 -8.59 -9.40 -1.40
C ARG A 156 -8.61 -8.17 -0.51
N TYR A 157 -8.25 -7.01 -1.06
CA TYR A 157 -8.07 -5.77 -0.29
C TYR A 157 -8.89 -4.61 -0.85
N ALA A 158 -8.98 -3.57 -0.05
CA ALA A 158 -9.37 -2.25 -0.53
C ALA A 158 -8.13 -1.37 -0.66
N TYR A 159 -8.24 -0.37 -1.53
CA TYR A 159 -7.13 0.48 -1.94
C TYR A 159 -7.56 1.93 -1.92
N TRP A 160 -6.71 2.78 -1.35
CA TRP A 160 -6.95 4.21 -1.30
C TRP A 160 -5.73 4.95 -1.81
N MET A 161 -5.91 5.66 -2.92
CA MET A 161 -4.88 6.43 -3.58
C MET A 161 -5.17 7.91 -3.45
N GLU A 162 -4.16 8.72 -3.19
CA GLU A 162 -4.27 10.18 -3.25
C GLU A 162 -3.03 10.78 -3.89
N VAL A 163 -3.23 11.85 -4.64
CA VAL A 163 -2.18 12.76 -5.10
C VAL A 163 -2.63 14.19 -4.84
N THR A 164 -1.68 15.08 -4.53
CA THR A 164 -1.96 16.51 -4.38
C THR A 164 -1.20 17.27 -5.44
N GLN A 165 -1.94 17.83 -6.40
CA GLN A 165 -1.39 18.66 -7.46
C GLN A 165 -1.02 20.05 -6.93
N THR A 166 0.01 20.67 -7.49
CA THR A 166 0.29 22.10 -7.30
C THR A 166 -0.51 22.94 -8.28
N ASP A 167 -0.44 24.28 -8.15
CA ASP A 167 -1.03 25.22 -9.12
C ASP A 167 -0.55 25.00 -10.57
N SER A 168 0.64 24.42 -10.73
CA SER A 168 1.20 24.05 -12.04
C SER A 168 0.72 22.70 -12.59
N GLY A 169 -0.20 22.01 -11.88
CA GLY A 169 -0.72 20.68 -12.24
C GLY A 169 0.22 19.52 -11.92
N LYS A 170 1.41 19.77 -11.36
CA LYS A 170 2.37 18.72 -10.98
C LYS A 170 2.09 18.26 -9.56
N ALA A 171 1.86 16.96 -9.35
CA ALA A 171 1.76 16.42 -8.00
C ALA A 171 3.15 16.16 -7.41
N PHE A 172 3.45 16.74 -6.26
CA PHE A 172 4.68 16.45 -5.51
C PHE A 172 4.48 15.41 -4.43
N ASN A 173 3.24 15.25 -3.97
CA ASN A 173 2.87 14.28 -2.94
C ASN A 173 1.93 13.26 -3.55
N GLY A 174 2.13 12.00 -3.19
CA GLY A 174 1.13 10.98 -3.40
C GLY A 174 1.25 9.85 -2.39
N GLN A 175 0.15 9.16 -2.17
CA GLN A 175 0.09 8.03 -1.28
C GLN A 175 -0.82 6.94 -1.82
N LEU A 176 -0.51 5.71 -1.43
CA LEU A 176 -1.35 4.56 -1.67
C LEU A 176 -1.43 3.75 -0.39
N THR A 177 -2.64 3.45 0.03
CA THR A 177 -2.93 2.62 1.20
C THR A 177 -3.59 1.33 0.75
N VAL A 178 -3.04 0.19 1.14
CA VAL A 178 -3.68 -1.14 1.06
C VAL A 178 -4.28 -1.44 2.41
N PHE A 179 -5.54 -1.86 2.48
CA PHE A 179 -6.21 -2.07 3.77
C PHE A 179 -7.29 -3.15 3.71
N LEU A 180 -7.75 -3.59 4.88
CA LEU A 180 -8.79 -4.59 5.00
C LEU A 180 -10.14 -4.08 4.47
N LYS A 181 -10.83 -4.89 3.67
CA LYS A 181 -12.11 -4.50 3.06
C LYS A 181 -13.20 -4.12 4.07
N GLU A 182 -13.16 -4.68 5.28
CA GLU A 182 -14.09 -4.33 6.35
C GLU A 182 -13.98 -2.87 6.83
N ASP A 183 -12.89 -2.17 6.52
CA ASP A 183 -12.73 -0.74 6.80
C ASP A 183 -13.22 0.15 5.65
N LEU A 184 -13.70 -0.42 4.54
CA LEU A 184 -14.07 0.32 3.32
C LEU A 184 -15.22 1.31 3.58
N ASP A 185 -16.34 0.83 4.12
CA ASP A 185 -17.54 1.65 4.33
C ASP A 185 -17.27 2.83 5.27
N LYS A 186 -16.46 2.58 6.31
CA LYS A 186 -15.98 3.61 7.24
C LYS A 186 -15.21 4.69 6.47
N LEU A 187 -14.19 4.29 5.70
CA LEU A 187 -13.34 5.23 4.97
C LEU A 187 -14.13 5.97 3.89
N GLU A 188 -15.02 5.31 3.16
CA GLU A 188 -15.88 5.94 2.16
C GLU A 188 -16.72 7.07 2.79
N THR A 189 -17.37 6.79 3.92
CA THR A 189 -18.17 7.79 4.66
C THR A 189 -17.31 9.00 5.04
N GLU A 190 -16.12 8.77 5.60
CA GLU A 190 -15.21 9.85 5.98
C GLU A 190 -14.72 10.69 4.78
N LEU A 191 -14.56 10.08 3.61
CA LEU A 191 -14.15 10.76 2.38
C LEU A 191 -15.29 11.54 1.73
N ARG A 192 -16.54 11.11 1.91
CA ARG A 192 -17.75 11.84 1.45
C ARG A 192 -18.05 13.05 2.32
N ASP A 193 -17.77 12.96 3.62
CA ASP A 193 -17.98 14.03 4.60
C ASP A 193 -16.83 15.07 4.64
N ARG A 194 -15.93 15.05 3.65
CA ARG A 194 -14.71 15.87 3.64
C ARG A 194 -14.92 17.25 3.04
#